data_AF-A0A6G4WS94-F1
#
_entry.id   AF-A0A6G4WS94-F1
#
_cell.length_a   1.000
_cell.length_b   1.000
_cell.length_c   1.000
_cell.angle_alpha   90.00
_cell.angle_beta   90.00
_cell.angle_gamma   90.00
#
_symmetry.space_group_name_H-M   'P 1'
#
loop_
_entity.id
_entity.type
_entity.pdbx_description
1 polymer ?
#
loop_
_entity_poly.entity_id
_entity_poly.type
_entity_poly.pdbx_seq_one_letter_code
_entity_poly.pdbx_strand_id
1 'polypeptide(L)'
;MDAGLRRSLEERIHAGGARGRLSREDGLALFAADDLAWLGGLAHRVRTREHGDAAYFGPTGDGAGDGAADGAAYELRFTGPEECVEELLRLRERQSAGADGGVRVLVPRCEEVTGAEALRVFAGCRLLLDNVPHLRVLWTAHGEQLAQLALQYGADDTDGPDAAAGLDHEALVATLRDAGLRPVERDVRFAVLREFPGPDPQLRESPQPMRI
;
A
#
# COMPACT_ATOMS: atom_id res chain seq x y z
N MET A 1 -18.19 15.34 0.53
CA MET A 1 -18.95 14.19 1.08
C MET A 1 -19.71 14.64 2.32
N ASP A 2 -21.00 14.31 2.45
CA ASP A 2 -21.75 14.62 3.67
C ASP A 2 -21.36 13.71 4.85
N ALA A 3 -21.71 14.15 6.07
CA ALA A 3 -21.34 13.44 7.30
C ALA A 3 -22.03 12.08 7.48
N GLY A 4 -23.19 11.87 6.85
CA GLY A 4 -23.92 10.60 6.90
C GLY A 4 -23.23 9.53 6.08
N LEU A 5 -22.90 9.85 4.82
CA LEU A 5 -22.15 8.95 3.94
C LEU A 5 -20.79 8.60 4.53
N ARG A 6 -20.06 9.60 5.06
CA ARG A 6 -18.76 9.40 5.71
C ARG A 6 -18.84 8.38 6.84
N ARG A 7 -19.82 8.52 7.74
CA ARG A 7 -20.04 7.60 8.87
C ARG A 7 -20.40 6.19 8.38
N SER A 8 -21.24 6.09 7.36
CA SER A 8 -21.62 4.81 6.77
C SER A 8 -20.44 4.08 6.13
N LEU A 9 -19.51 4.80 5.51
CA LEU A 9 -18.26 4.23 4.98
C LEU A 9 -17.35 3.74 6.11
N GLU A 10 -17.17 4.54 7.16
CA GLU A 10 -16.39 4.16 8.34
C GLU A 10 -16.93 2.86 8.96
N GLU A 11 -18.24 2.78 9.20
CA GLU A 11 -18.88 1.58 9.78
C GLU A 11 -18.64 0.32 8.94
N ARG A 12 -18.76 0.42 7.61
CA ARG A 12 -18.51 -0.71 6.70
C ARG A 12 -17.04 -1.13 6.68
N ILE A 13 -16.12 -0.17 6.57
CA ILE A 13 -14.66 -0.43 6.60
C ILE A 13 -14.26 -1.09 7.93
N HIS A 14 -14.85 -0.62 9.03
CA HIS A 14 -14.61 -1.16 10.36
C HIS A 14 -15.16 -2.58 10.51
N ALA A 15 -16.35 -2.86 9.94
CA ALA A 15 -16.92 -4.21 9.94
C ALA A 15 -16.05 -5.22 9.18
N GLY A 16 -15.48 -4.81 8.04
CA GLY A 16 -14.60 -5.66 7.22
C GLY A 16 -15.29 -6.90 6.64
N GLY A 17 -14.51 -7.73 5.95
CA GLY A 17 -14.98 -8.97 5.31
C GLY A 17 -16.15 -8.75 4.34
N ALA A 18 -16.96 -9.79 4.13
CA ALA A 18 -18.08 -9.73 3.16
C ALA A 18 -19.14 -8.65 3.49
N ARG A 19 -19.33 -8.32 4.78
CA ARG A 19 -20.29 -7.29 5.22
C ARG A 19 -19.74 -5.86 5.10
N GLY A 20 -18.42 -5.71 5.02
CA GLY A 20 -17.72 -4.44 4.87
C GLY A 20 -17.34 -4.11 3.43
N ARG A 21 -17.71 -4.95 2.45
CA ARG A 21 -17.36 -4.74 1.04
C ARG A 21 -17.98 -3.44 0.52
N LEU A 22 -17.12 -2.59 0.00
CA LEU A 22 -17.49 -1.33 -0.61
C LEU A 22 -18.00 -1.55 -2.05
N SER A 23 -18.99 -0.73 -2.43
CA SER A 23 -19.58 -0.69 -3.76
C SER A 23 -18.84 0.25 -4.70
N ARG A 24 -19.26 0.32 -5.98
CA ARG A 24 -18.76 1.30 -6.95
C ARG A 24 -18.99 2.73 -6.48
N GLU A 25 -20.17 3.04 -5.95
CA GLU A 25 -20.50 4.37 -5.45
C GLU A 25 -19.61 4.76 -4.26
N ASP A 26 -19.38 3.81 -3.35
CA ASP A 26 -18.47 4.01 -2.21
C ASP A 26 -17.05 4.30 -2.69
N GLY A 27 -16.56 3.56 -3.68
CA GLY A 27 -15.24 3.79 -4.27
C GLY A 27 -15.12 5.19 -4.87
N LEU A 28 -16.08 5.60 -5.69
CA LEU A 28 -16.09 6.95 -6.27
C LEU A 28 -16.15 8.04 -5.19
N ALA A 29 -16.94 7.82 -4.13
CA ALA A 29 -17.00 8.74 -3.00
C ALA A 29 -15.66 8.86 -2.26
N LEU A 30 -14.93 7.76 -2.08
CA LEU A 30 -13.58 7.77 -1.51
C LEU A 30 -12.60 8.54 -2.41
N PHE A 31 -12.65 8.31 -3.73
CA PHE A 31 -11.79 9.02 -4.68
C PHE A 31 -12.13 10.51 -4.83
N ALA A 32 -13.37 10.91 -4.53
CA ALA A 32 -13.78 12.31 -4.50
C ALA A 32 -13.56 12.97 -3.12
N ALA A 33 -12.97 12.27 -2.15
CA ALA A 33 -12.74 12.83 -0.82
C ALA A 33 -11.53 13.78 -0.78
N ASP A 34 -11.75 15.00 -0.30
CA ASP A 34 -10.70 16.01 -0.10
C ASP A 34 -9.92 15.83 1.21
N ASP A 35 -10.46 15.03 2.15
CA ASP A 35 -9.85 14.77 3.45
C ASP A 35 -8.88 13.58 3.37
N LEU A 36 -7.65 13.86 2.92
CA LEU A 36 -6.59 12.86 2.83
C LEU A 36 -6.20 12.27 4.19
N ALA A 37 -6.23 13.06 5.26
CA ALA A 37 -5.90 12.58 6.60
C ALA A 37 -6.88 11.51 7.07
N TRP A 38 -8.17 11.72 6.83
CA TRP A 38 -9.20 10.72 7.09
C TRP A 38 -9.04 9.47 6.22
N LEU A 39 -8.86 9.67 4.91
CA LEU A 39 -8.74 8.56 3.97
C LEU A 39 -7.51 7.69 4.28
N GLY A 40 -6.36 8.33 4.52
CA GLY A 40 -5.12 7.69 4.95
C GLY A 40 -5.29 6.98 6.29
N GLY A 41 -5.94 7.62 7.27
CA GLY A 41 -6.22 7.00 8.57
C GLY A 41 -7.08 5.73 8.49
N LEU A 42 -8.06 5.69 7.59
CA LEU A 42 -8.86 4.49 7.33
C LEU A 42 -8.04 3.39 6.66
N ALA A 43 -7.30 3.72 5.60
CA ALA A 43 -6.47 2.74 4.90
C ALA A 43 -5.34 2.20 5.80
N HIS A 44 -4.69 3.06 6.57
CA HIS A 44 -3.68 2.68 7.57
C HIS A 44 -4.26 1.73 8.62
N ARG A 45 -5.48 1.97 9.09
CA ARG A 45 -6.15 1.09 10.05
C ARG A 45 -6.38 -0.30 9.46
N VAL A 46 -6.86 -0.39 8.22
CA VAL A 46 -7.05 -1.68 7.54
C VAL A 46 -5.72 -2.40 7.39
N ARG A 47 -4.70 -1.71 6.86
CA ARG A 47 -3.34 -2.24 6.71
C ARG A 47 -2.75 -2.71 8.05
N THR A 48 -2.91 -1.95 9.13
CA THR A 48 -2.38 -2.31 10.46
C THR A 48 -3.18 -3.45 11.11
N ARG A 49 -4.48 -3.58 10.82
CA ARG A 49 -5.27 -4.74 11.25
C ARG A 49 -4.77 -6.04 10.61
N GLU A 50 -4.29 -5.97 9.37
CA GLU A 50 -3.81 -7.13 8.61
C GLU A 50 -2.33 -7.44 8.87
N HIS A 51 -1.48 -6.42 8.94
CA HIS A 51 -0.03 -6.56 8.92
C HIS A 51 0.67 -6.02 10.18
N GLY A 52 -0.07 -5.47 11.14
CA GLY A 52 0.49 -4.84 12.33
C GLY A 52 1.42 -3.67 11.96
N ASP A 53 2.61 -3.67 12.53
CA ASP A 53 3.65 -2.69 12.23
C ASP A 53 4.57 -3.08 11.07
N ALA A 54 4.36 -4.24 10.43
CA ALA A 54 5.28 -4.77 9.42
C ALA A 54 5.25 -3.97 8.09
N ALA A 55 6.43 -3.64 7.57
CA ALA A 55 6.65 -3.20 6.20
C ALA A 55 7.54 -4.22 5.50
N TYR A 56 6.99 -4.88 4.49
CA TYR A 56 7.64 -5.94 3.74
C TYR A 56 8.53 -5.38 2.63
N PHE A 57 9.64 -6.06 2.34
CA PHE A 57 10.47 -5.78 1.18
C PHE A 57 11.14 -7.04 0.63
N GLY A 58 11.48 -7.02 -0.65
CA GLY A 58 12.17 -8.12 -1.32
C GLY A 58 13.69 -8.13 -1.11
N PRO A 59 14.39 -9.23 -1.45
CA PRO A 59 15.84 -9.28 -1.35
C PRO A 59 16.56 -8.35 -2.35
N THR A 60 15.89 -7.93 -3.43
CA THR A 60 16.45 -7.11 -4.51
C THR A 60 15.47 -6.06 -5.05
N GLY A 61 15.96 -4.86 -5.35
CA GLY A 61 15.19 -3.71 -5.82
C GLY A 61 15.05 -3.58 -7.34
N ASP A 62 14.83 -4.66 -8.07
CA ASP A 62 14.72 -4.60 -9.54
C ASP A 62 13.38 -4.05 -10.08
N GLY A 63 12.56 -3.45 -9.21
CA GLY A 63 11.36 -2.66 -9.57
C GLY A 63 10.20 -3.42 -10.21
N ALA A 64 10.36 -4.72 -10.52
CA ALA A 64 9.33 -5.50 -11.23
C ALA A 64 9.42 -7.03 -11.04
N GLY A 65 10.52 -7.58 -10.49
CA GLY A 65 10.80 -9.02 -10.58
C GLY A 65 10.10 -9.90 -9.53
N ASP A 66 9.90 -9.40 -8.32
CA ASP A 66 9.37 -10.19 -7.21
C ASP A 66 7.85 -10.43 -7.33
N GLY A 67 7.47 -11.53 -7.98
CA GLY A 67 6.08 -12.00 -8.11
C GLY A 67 5.45 -11.84 -9.49
N ALA A 68 6.16 -11.23 -10.46
CA ALA A 68 5.71 -11.21 -11.86
C ALA A 68 5.86 -12.58 -12.53
N ALA A 69 6.88 -13.35 -12.15
CA ALA A 69 7.21 -14.63 -12.78
C ALA A 69 6.19 -15.76 -12.50
N ASP A 70 5.47 -15.71 -11.38
CA ASP A 70 4.45 -16.71 -11.00
C ASP A 70 3.01 -16.19 -11.12
N GLY A 71 2.83 -14.99 -11.69
CA GLY A 71 1.51 -14.38 -11.92
C GLY A 71 0.81 -13.84 -10.67
N ALA A 72 1.50 -13.75 -9.53
CA ALA A 72 0.90 -13.34 -8.26
C ALA A 72 0.89 -11.83 -8.03
N ALA A 73 1.65 -11.07 -8.82
CA ALA A 73 1.60 -9.62 -8.85
C ALA A 73 0.61 -9.11 -9.90
N TYR A 74 -0.27 -8.19 -9.52
CA TYR A 74 -1.17 -7.49 -10.43
C TYR A 74 -0.78 -6.02 -10.50
N GLU A 75 -0.38 -5.55 -11.69
CA GLU A 75 -0.10 -4.14 -11.91
C GLU A 75 -1.39 -3.39 -12.28
N LEU A 76 -1.66 -2.30 -11.56
CA LEU A 76 -2.80 -1.40 -11.82
C LEU A 76 -2.25 -0.06 -12.30
N ARG A 77 -2.48 0.29 -13.57
CA ARG A 77 -2.13 1.63 -14.09
C ARG A 77 -3.28 2.59 -13.82
N PHE A 78 -3.01 3.65 -13.06
CA PHE A 78 -4.02 4.65 -12.75
C PHE A 78 -4.22 5.60 -13.92
N THR A 79 -5.43 5.60 -14.51
CA THR A 79 -5.83 6.52 -15.59
C THR A 79 -6.94 7.48 -15.16
N GLY A 80 -7.59 7.21 -14.04
CA GLY A 80 -8.73 7.96 -13.55
C GLY A 80 -9.45 7.23 -12.41
N PRO A 81 -10.21 7.94 -11.56
CA PRO A 81 -10.97 7.34 -10.46
C PRO A 81 -11.97 6.27 -10.90
N GLU A 82 -12.70 6.50 -11.98
CA GLU A 82 -13.78 5.60 -12.42
C GLU A 82 -13.21 4.28 -12.93
N GLU A 83 -12.21 4.34 -13.81
CA GLU A 83 -11.52 3.18 -14.34
C GLU A 83 -10.83 2.38 -13.23
N CYS A 84 -10.17 3.08 -12.30
CA CYS A 84 -9.51 2.47 -11.15
C CYS A 84 -10.50 1.69 -10.27
N VAL A 85 -11.65 2.30 -9.91
CA VAL A 85 -12.69 1.64 -9.11
C VAL A 85 -13.23 0.42 -9.84
N GLU A 86 -13.53 0.53 -11.13
CA GLU A 86 -14.06 -0.59 -11.91
C GLU A 86 -13.05 -1.74 -12.03
N GLU A 87 -11.77 -1.43 -12.25
CA GLU A 87 -10.73 -2.44 -12.35
C GLU A 87 -10.52 -3.18 -11.01
N LEU A 88 -10.48 -2.45 -9.89
CA LEU A 88 -10.37 -3.04 -8.55
C LEU A 88 -11.56 -3.95 -8.23
N LEU A 89 -12.78 -3.55 -8.58
CA LEU A 89 -13.97 -4.37 -8.37
C LEU A 89 -13.95 -5.64 -9.23
N ARG A 90 -13.55 -5.53 -10.51
CA ARG A 90 -13.37 -6.70 -11.39
C ARG A 90 -12.31 -7.64 -10.86
N LEU A 91 -11.18 -7.13 -10.37
CA LEU A 91 -10.13 -7.93 -9.74
C LEU A 91 -10.65 -8.65 -8.49
N ARG A 92 -11.38 -7.95 -7.61
CA ARG A 92 -12.01 -8.53 -6.42
C ARG A 92 -12.95 -9.68 -6.76
N GLU A 93 -13.77 -9.53 -7.79
CA GLU A 93 -14.71 -10.55 -8.26
C GLU A 93 -13.98 -11.76 -8.84
N ARG A 94 -13.00 -11.54 -9.72
CA ARG A 94 -12.15 -12.61 -10.29
C ARG A 94 -11.46 -13.44 -9.21
N GLN A 95 -10.88 -12.78 -8.22
CA GLN A 95 -10.23 -13.43 -7.09
C GLN A 95 -11.23 -14.24 -6.24
N SER A 96 -12.44 -13.69 -6.01
CA SER A 96 -13.49 -14.39 -5.26
C SER A 96 -14.00 -15.64 -5.99
N ALA A 97 -13.92 -15.67 -7.32
CA ALA A 97 -14.30 -16.82 -8.14
C ALA A 97 -13.24 -17.94 -8.20
N GLY A 98 -12.07 -17.74 -7.59
CA GLY A 98 -11.00 -18.75 -7.53
C GLY A 98 -10.18 -18.89 -8.81
N ALA A 99 -10.03 -17.81 -9.58
CA ALA A 99 -9.21 -17.82 -10.80
C ALA A 99 -7.70 -17.97 -10.49
N ASP A 100 -7.06 -18.98 -11.10
CA ASP A 100 -5.63 -19.25 -11.28
C ASP A 100 -4.63 -18.63 -10.27
N GLY A 101 -4.20 -19.40 -9.27
CA GLY A 101 -3.02 -19.09 -8.43
C GLY A 101 -3.16 -17.92 -7.45
N GLY A 102 -4.13 -17.05 -7.68
CA GLY A 102 -4.53 -15.92 -6.86
C GLY A 102 -3.53 -14.76 -6.86
N VAL A 103 -4.04 -13.54 -7.05
CA VAL A 103 -3.22 -12.33 -6.90
C VAL A 103 -2.87 -12.16 -5.42
N ARG A 104 -1.58 -12.07 -5.10
CA ARG A 104 -1.08 -11.85 -3.73
C ARG A 104 -0.75 -10.39 -3.47
N VAL A 105 -0.30 -9.68 -4.50
CA VAL A 105 0.14 -8.29 -4.37
C VAL A 105 -0.41 -7.44 -5.50
N LEU A 106 -1.01 -6.31 -5.13
CA LEU A 106 -1.39 -5.25 -6.05
C LEU A 106 -0.25 -4.23 -6.12
N VAL A 107 0.08 -3.77 -7.33
CA VAL A 107 1.13 -2.78 -7.59
C VAL A 107 0.53 -1.60 -8.37
N PRO A 108 0.07 -0.53 -7.69
CA PRO A 108 -0.38 0.68 -8.36
C PRO A 108 0.78 1.40 -9.06
N ARG A 109 0.56 1.78 -10.31
CA ARG A 109 1.42 2.63 -11.13
C ARG A 109 0.72 3.96 -11.32
N CYS A 110 1.21 4.99 -10.62
CA CYS A 110 0.65 6.32 -10.59
C CYS A 110 1.59 7.28 -11.33
N GLU A 111 1.57 7.21 -12.66
CA GLU A 111 2.39 8.09 -13.52
C GLU A 111 1.65 9.41 -13.75
N GLU A 112 2.41 10.52 -13.80
CA GLU A 112 1.88 11.86 -14.12
C GLU A 112 0.75 12.41 -13.20
N VAL A 113 0.64 11.89 -11.98
CA VAL A 113 -0.30 12.41 -10.96
C VAL A 113 0.40 13.18 -9.85
N THR A 114 -0.36 13.99 -9.11
CA THR A 114 0.16 14.64 -7.89
C THR A 114 0.40 13.61 -6.78
N GLY A 115 1.30 13.92 -5.83
CA GLY A 115 1.52 13.05 -4.67
C GLY A 115 0.24 12.83 -3.83
N ALA A 116 -0.62 13.86 -3.73
CA ALA A 116 -1.92 13.77 -3.10
C ALA A 116 -2.85 12.76 -3.79
N GLU A 117 -2.87 12.73 -5.12
CA GLU A 117 -3.61 11.74 -5.89
C GLU A 117 -3.03 10.35 -5.73
N ALA A 118 -1.71 10.17 -5.80
CA ALA A 118 -1.07 8.89 -5.57
C ALA A 118 -1.46 8.29 -4.20
N LEU A 119 -1.38 9.08 -3.12
CA LEU A 119 -1.81 8.64 -1.78
C LEU A 119 -3.29 8.23 -1.73
N ARG A 120 -4.14 8.95 -2.47
CA ARG A 120 -5.56 8.60 -2.62
C ARG A 120 -5.74 7.28 -3.38
N VAL A 121 -4.94 7.00 -4.41
CA VAL A 121 -4.94 5.71 -5.12
C VAL A 121 -4.57 4.57 -4.16
N PHE A 122 -3.47 4.69 -3.41
CA PHE A 122 -3.07 3.66 -2.45
C PHE A 122 -4.15 3.38 -1.40
N ALA A 123 -4.74 4.43 -0.84
CA ALA A 123 -5.82 4.27 0.13
C ALA A 123 -7.07 3.64 -0.48
N GLY A 124 -7.47 4.09 -1.68
CA GLY A 124 -8.58 3.50 -2.43
C GLY A 124 -8.37 2.01 -2.71
N CYS A 125 -7.16 1.62 -3.13
CA CYS A 125 -6.78 0.23 -3.36
C CYS A 125 -6.97 -0.63 -2.10
N ARG A 126 -6.39 -0.22 -0.97
CA ARG A 126 -6.49 -0.95 0.31
C ARG A 126 -7.94 -1.05 0.82
N LEU A 127 -8.77 -0.03 0.59
CA LEU A 127 -10.15 -0.01 1.08
C LEU A 127 -11.15 -0.76 0.18
N LEU A 128 -10.93 -0.77 -1.14
CA LEU A 128 -11.84 -1.41 -2.09
C LEU A 128 -11.54 -2.91 -2.31
N LEU A 129 -10.28 -3.31 -2.17
CA LEU A 129 -9.80 -4.65 -2.50
C LEU A 129 -9.49 -5.47 -1.24
N ASP A 130 -10.52 -6.06 -0.64
CA ASP A 130 -10.42 -6.82 0.62
C ASP A 130 -9.76 -8.20 0.51
N ASN A 131 -9.54 -8.70 -0.71
CA ASN A 131 -9.10 -10.08 -0.97
C ASN A 131 -7.79 -10.17 -1.75
N VAL A 132 -7.01 -9.08 -1.80
CA VAL A 132 -5.59 -9.11 -2.16
C VAL A 132 -4.80 -8.66 -0.93
N PRO A 133 -3.97 -9.54 -0.35
CA PRO A 133 -3.40 -9.28 0.97
C PRO A 133 -2.40 -8.12 0.97
N HIS A 134 -1.57 -8.00 -0.07
CA HIS A 134 -0.46 -7.06 -0.10
C HIS A 134 -0.69 -5.94 -1.12
N LEU A 135 -0.28 -4.73 -0.72
CA LEU A 135 -0.27 -3.54 -1.56
C LEU A 135 1.16 -3.00 -1.58
N ARG A 136 1.79 -3.05 -2.76
CA ARG A 136 3.19 -2.66 -2.95
C ARG A 136 3.30 -1.23 -3.45
N VAL A 137 4.10 -0.43 -2.78
CA VAL A 137 4.61 0.84 -3.32
C VAL A 137 6.03 0.64 -3.84
N LEU A 138 6.33 1.21 -5.00
CA LEU A 138 7.66 1.13 -5.61
C LEU A 138 8.43 2.44 -5.41
N TRP A 139 9.56 2.37 -4.71
CA TRP A 139 10.50 3.48 -4.49
C TRP A 139 10.97 4.06 -5.81
N THR A 140 11.36 3.18 -6.75
CA THR A 140 11.84 3.54 -8.09
C THR A 140 10.83 4.34 -8.91
N ALA A 141 9.53 4.18 -8.66
CA ALA A 141 8.46 4.89 -9.37
C ALA A 141 7.96 6.15 -8.63
N HIS A 142 7.99 6.16 -7.30
CA HIS A 142 7.32 7.19 -6.50
C HIS A 142 8.28 8.12 -5.74
N GLY A 143 9.57 7.76 -5.65
CA GLY A 143 10.55 8.44 -4.82
C GLY A 143 10.35 8.15 -3.32
N GLU A 144 11.37 8.51 -2.53
CA GLU A 144 11.47 8.13 -1.12
C GLU A 144 10.31 8.65 -0.25
N GLN A 145 10.03 9.95 -0.32
CA GLN A 145 9.07 10.58 0.59
C GLN A 145 7.63 10.07 0.32
N LEU A 146 7.27 9.90 -0.94
CA LEU A 146 5.95 9.39 -1.30
C LEU A 146 5.81 7.91 -0.94
N ALA A 147 6.87 7.11 -1.11
CA ALA A 147 6.86 5.71 -0.71
C ALA A 147 6.66 5.54 0.80
N GLN A 148 7.37 6.32 1.63
CA GLN A 148 7.16 6.31 3.09
C GLN A 148 5.72 6.69 3.47
N LEU A 149 5.16 7.72 2.83
CA LEU A 149 3.78 8.13 3.07
C LEU A 149 2.78 7.08 2.57
N ALA A 150 3.02 6.43 1.44
CA ALA A 150 2.13 5.39 0.91
C ALA A 150 1.98 4.20 1.87
N LEU A 151 3.04 3.85 2.62
CA LEU A 151 2.97 2.85 3.69
C LEU A 151 2.01 3.26 4.83
N GLN A 152 1.84 4.56 5.03
CA GLN A 152 0.83 5.13 5.93
C GLN A 152 -0.55 5.29 5.28
N TYR A 153 -0.67 5.04 3.98
CA TYR A 153 -1.92 5.14 3.21
C TYR A 153 -2.40 3.77 2.68
N GLY A 154 -1.95 2.69 3.32
CA GLY A 154 -2.48 1.34 3.09
C GLY A 154 -1.52 0.38 2.41
N ALA A 155 -0.40 0.85 1.87
CA ALA A 155 0.67 -0.03 1.41
C ALA A 155 1.35 -0.73 2.59
N ASP A 156 1.81 -1.94 2.36
CA ASP A 156 2.51 -2.77 3.35
C ASP A 156 3.77 -3.41 2.79
N ASP A 157 3.97 -3.40 1.46
CA ASP A 157 5.13 -3.98 0.79
C ASP A 157 5.84 -2.95 -0.08
N THR A 158 7.11 -3.20 -0.34
CA THR A 158 7.93 -2.35 -1.21
C THR A 158 9.01 -3.14 -1.97
N ASP A 159 9.65 -2.51 -2.95
CA ASP A 159 10.81 -3.07 -3.65
C ASP A 159 11.98 -3.30 -2.69
N GLY A 160 12.85 -4.25 -3.05
CA GLY A 160 14.05 -4.53 -2.27
C GLY A 160 15.11 -3.44 -2.40
N PRO A 161 16.28 -3.65 -1.79
CA PRO A 161 17.39 -2.71 -1.88
C PRO A 161 17.91 -2.58 -3.31
N ASP A 162 18.21 -1.34 -3.72
CA ASP A 162 18.86 -0.98 -4.97
C ASP A 162 20.00 0.02 -4.68
N ALA A 163 21.22 -0.52 -4.60
CA ALA A 163 22.42 0.29 -4.37
C ALA A 163 22.71 1.27 -5.53
N ALA A 164 22.28 0.97 -6.76
CA ALA A 164 22.47 1.88 -7.89
C ALA A 164 21.55 3.11 -7.79
N ALA A 165 20.39 2.96 -7.16
CA ALA A 165 19.48 4.05 -6.82
C ALA A 165 19.79 4.73 -5.47
N GLY A 166 20.86 4.31 -4.77
CA GLY A 166 21.26 4.88 -3.48
C GLY A 166 20.44 4.38 -2.29
N LEU A 167 19.67 3.30 -2.45
CA LEU A 167 18.85 2.68 -1.41
C LEU A 167 19.37 1.27 -1.13
N ASP A 168 20.57 1.16 -0.56
CA ASP A 168 21.09 -0.13 -0.14
C ASP A 168 20.25 -0.75 1.00
N HIS A 169 20.61 -1.98 1.40
CA HIS A 169 19.86 -2.72 2.40
C HIS A 169 19.78 -2.02 3.77
N GLU A 170 20.87 -1.38 4.20
CA GLU A 170 20.90 -0.67 5.48
C GLU A 170 20.05 0.61 5.40
N ALA A 171 20.17 1.35 4.30
CA ALA A 171 19.37 2.54 4.03
C ALA A 171 17.87 2.21 3.97
N LEU A 172 17.47 1.15 3.28
CA LEU A 172 16.07 0.71 3.22
C LEU A 172 15.52 0.36 4.61
N VAL A 173 16.27 -0.43 5.39
CA VAL A 173 15.89 -0.79 6.76
C VAL A 173 15.75 0.46 7.64
N ALA A 174 16.70 1.40 7.57
CA ALA A 174 16.63 2.64 8.34
C ALA A 174 15.41 3.47 7.94
N THR A 175 15.18 3.64 6.64
CA THR A 175 14.07 4.41 6.11
C THR A 175 12.70 3.82 6.49
N LEU A 176 12.54 2.49 6.48
CA LEU A 176 11.31 1.86 6.95
C LEU A 176 11.09 2.03 8.46
N ARG A 177 12.17 2.06 9.26
CA ARG A 177 12.10 2.34 10.71
C ARG A 177 11.75 3.81 10.98
N ASP A 178 12.27 4.74 10.18
CA ASP A 178 11.96 6.18 10.24
C ASP A 178 10.49 6.45 9.85
N ALA A 179 9.95 5.68 8.89
CA ALA A 179 8.53 5.68 8.57
C ALA A 179 7.66 5.13 9.72
N GLY A 180 8.25 4.68 10.82
CA GLY A 180 7.54 4.18 11.98
C GLY A 180 7.06 2.74 11.84
N LEU A 181 7.71 1.94 10.99
CA LEU A 181 7.34 0.55 10.70
C LEU A 181 8.49 -0.43 11.03
N ARG A 182 8.15 -1.71 11.19
CA ARG A 182 9.10 -2.79 11.39
C ARG A 182 9.46 -3.41 10.03
N PRO A 183 10.72 -3.34 9.59
CA PRO A 183 11.14 -3.94 8.33
C PRO A 183 11.07 -5.47 8.39
N VAL A 184 10.55 -6.09 7.33
CA VAL A 184 10.47 -7.55 7.17
C VAL A 184 10.88 -7.93 5.76
N GLU A 185 12.01 -8.63 5.63
CA GLU A 185 12.47 -9.17 4.35
C GLU A 185 11.70 -10.45 4.02
N ARG A 186 11.17 -10.55 2.80
CA ARG A 186 10.31 -11.67 2.37
C ARG A 186 10.68 -12.21 0.99
N ASP A 187 10.34 -13.49 0.74
CA ASP A 187 10.42 -14.09 -0.59
C ASP A 187 9.22 -13.71 -1.49
N VAL A 188 9.20 -14.16 -2.74
CA VAL A 188 8.10 -13.87 -3.71
C VAL A 188 6.73 -14.41 -3.30
N ARG A 189 6.68 -15.33 -2.33
CA ARG A 189 5.43 -15.88 -1.75
C ARG A 189 5.10 -15.24 -0.41
N PHE A 190 5.78 -14.16 -0.04
CA PHE A 190 5.66 -13.47 1.24
C PHE A 190 6.05 -14.34 2.45
N ALA A 191 6.87 -15.37 2.26
CA ALA A 191 7.50 -16.07 3.38
C ALA A 191 8.58 -15.18 3.99
N VAL A 192 8.54 -15.01 5.31
CA VAL A 192 9.51 -14.19 6.05
C VAL A 192 10.90 -14.83 5.96
N LEU A 193 11.86 -14.07 5.43
CA LEU A 193 13.28 -14.43 5.37
C LEU A 193 14.02 -13.88 6.59
N ARG A 194 13.72 -12.63 6.95
CA ARG A 194 14.36 -11.93 8.07
C ARG A 194 13.45 -10.84 8.65
N GLU A 195 13.50 -10.68 9.96
CA GLU A 195 12.86 -9.55 10.66
C GLU A 195 13.92 -8.64 11.26
N PHE A 196 13.63 -7.33 11.26
CA PHE A 196 14.50 -6.31 11.82
C PHE A 196 13.84 -5.65 13.04
N PRO A 197 14.60 -4.97 13.90
CA PRO A 197 14.02 -4.16 14.95
C PRO A 197 13.03 -3.14 14.40
N GLY A 198 11.94 -2.91 15.14
CA GLY A 198 10.94 -1.91 14.81
C GLY A 198 11.44 -0.46 14.91
N PRO A 199 10.51 0.50 14.89
CA PRO A 199 10.84 1.93 14.98
C PRO A 199 11.71 2.23 16.18
N ASP A 200 12.74 3.06 15.99
CA ASP A 200 13.57 3.51 17.09
C ASP A 200 12.87 4.68 17.81
N PRO A 201 12.42 4.52 19.07
CA PRO A 201 11.78 5.60 19.80
C PRO A 201 12.69 6.82 19.99
N GLN A 202 14.02 6.61 20.04
CA GLN A 202 15.00 7.69 20.27
C GLN A 202 15.14 8.62 19.06
N LEU A 203 14.91 8.11 17.85
CA LEU A 203 14.95 8.91 16.63
C LEU A 203 13.78 9.90 16.51
N ARG A 204 12.66 9.67 17.23
CA ARG A 204 11.54 10.62 17.28
C ARG A 204 11.89 11.89 18.07
N GLU A 205 12.77 11.76 19.05
CA GLU A 205 13.15 12.86 19.95
C GLU A 205 14.35 13.65 19.40
N SER A 206 15.00 13.14 18.35
CA SER A 206 16.17 13.76 17.72
C SER A 206 15.80 14.27 16.33
N PRO A 207 15.94 15.57 16.03
CA PRO A 207 15.68 16.07 14.69
C PRO A 207 16.61 15.38 13.69
N GLN A 208 16.04 14.74 12.68
CA GLN A 208 16.84 14.13 11.62
C GLN A 208 17.56 15.23 10.83
N PRO A 209 18.85 15.05 10.49
CA PRO A 209 19.55 16.00 9.65
C PRO A 209 18.83 16.06 8.29
N MET A 210 18.53 17.27 7.83
CA MET A 210 17.99 17.47 6.49
C MET A 210 19.02 16.96 5.49
N ARG A 211 18.70 15.88 4.75
CA ARG A 211 19.48 15.44 3.60
C ARG A 211 19.23 16.48 2.49
N ILE A 212 20.22 17.36 2.25
CA ILE A 212 20.21 18.38 1.18
C ILE A 212 20.86 17.79 -0.05
#